data_AF-A0A2E1V2I2-F1
#
_entry.id   AF-A0A2E1V2I2-F1
#
_cell.length_a   1.000
_cell.length_b   1.000
_cell.length_c   1.000
_cell.angle_alpha   90.00
_cell.angle_beta   90.00
_cell.angle_gamma   90.00
#
_symmetry.space_group_name_H-M   'P 1'
#
loop_
_entity.id
_entity.type
_entity.pdbx_description
1 polymer ?
#
loop_
_entity_poly.entity_id
_entity_poly.type
_entity_poly.pdbx_seq_one_letter_code
_entity_poly.pdbx_strand_id
1 'polypeptide(L)'
;MSLILWPDLLRFWFVFVPQPAHLCNEGAHGCACCLVTKYAKTNLKLRLDINFDHFGRVCVLQARLVDRIWRSNIAVWLRNTSVTDIIRDIDEEMRRDAFMSRVRRYSWVFFLVVIVVLVVVTVGYFWQDRQSNLKQAKASELSSAVALIEDDASAAKTQLEALAADTTNGNSILASFESAELSLRDGNAADATAALSDLARARDGDAYARAASFFSIYTEINSGEPDVLLTKLDALIAEDGPFTVLATEFKAQVLIRDGQQDEALKVLETLLARDGLDRELQARAEILRDSLGAGS
;
A
#
# COMPACT_ATOMS: atom_id res chain seq x y z
N MET A 1 38.16 -9.28 -10.27
CA MET A 1 39.13 -8.79 -11.28
C MET A 1 38.63 -9.29 -12.63
N SER A 2 38.07 -8.53 -13.55
CA SER A 2 38.09 -7.09 -13.77
C SER A 2 36.80 -6.65 -14.48
N LEU A 3 36.23 -5.53 -14.03
CA LEU A 3 35.44 -4.63 -14.87
C LEU A 3 36.26 -4.32 -16.15
N ILE A 4 35.61 -4.22 -17.31
CA ILE A 4 35.91 -3.36 -18.48
C ILE A 4 35.18 -3.99 -19.68
N LEU A 5 33.92 -3.59 -19.91
CA LEU A 5 33.21 -3.84 -21.18
C LEU A 5 31.95 -2.96 -21.33
N TRP A 6 31.99 -1.74 -20.80
CA TRP A 6 30.87 -0.78 -20.85
C TRP A 6 31.19 0.67 -21.31
N PRO A 7 32.26 1.02 -22.08
CA PRO A 7 32.47 2.43 -22.46
C PRO A 7 31.71 2.86 -23.74
N ASP A 8 31.36 1.94 -24.64
CA ASP A 8 30.89 2.32 -25.99
C ASP A 8 29.37 2.54 -26.09
N LEU A 9 28.58 1.92 -25.21
CA LEU A 9 27.12 2.12 -25.18
C LEU A 9 26.71 3.48 -24.61
N LEU A 10 27.49 4.03 -23.66
CA LEU A 10 27.23 5.35 -23.09
C LEU A 10 27.63 6.50 -24.03
N ARG A 11 28.60 6.27 -24.92
CA ARG A 11 28.98 7.22 -25.99
C ARG A 11 27.90 7.37 -27.05
N PHE A 12 27.10 6.33 -27.30
CA PHE A 12 25.99 6.39 -28.25
C PHE A 12 24.80 7.21 -27.72
N TRP A 13 24.62 7.22 -26.40
CA TRP A 13 23.53 7.94 -25.74
C TRP A 13 23.72 9.47 -25.75
N PHE A 14 24.96 9.95 -25.70
CA PHE A 14 25.28 11.38 -25.57
C PHE A 14 25.19 12.19 -26.88
N VAL A 15 25.07 11.53 -28.04
CA VAL A 15 24.95 12.20 -29.35
C VAL A 15 23.49 12.58 -29.67
N PHE A 16 22.52 12.08 -28.92
CA PHE A 16 21.08 12.27 -29.16
C PHE A 16 20.36 13.01 -28.02
N VAL A 17 21.08 13.87 -27.29
CA VAL A 17 20.49 14.81 -26.32
C VAL A 17 20.54 16.21 -26.94
N PRO A 18 19.40 16.89 -27.16
CA PRO A 18 19.39 18.21 -27.77
C PRO A 18 20.05 19.22 -26.81
N GLN A 19 21.04 19.97 -27.31
CA GLN A 19 21.54 21.15 -26.58
C GLN A 19 20.41 22.19 -26.42
N PRO A 20 20.41 22.95 -25.31
CA PRO A 20 19.35 23.88 -24.98
C PRO A 20 19.28 25.02 -26.01
N ALA A 21 18.07 25.26 -26.52
CA ALA A 21 17.76 26.38 -27.37
C ALA A 21 18.06 27.70 -26.65
N HIS A 22 19.12 28.39 -27.06
CA HIS A 22 19.07 29.84 -27.08
C HIS A 22 18.11 30.26 -28.19
N LEU A 23 17.30 31.28 -27.91
CA LEU A 23 16.31 31.95 -28.79
C LEU A 23 14.87 31.40 -28.71
N CYS A 24 14.19 31.65 -27.59
CA CYS A 24 12.77 32.00 -27.63
C CYS A 24 12.66 33.51 -27.42
N ASN A 25 12.80 34.27 -28.51
CA ASN A 25 12.31 35.64 -28.56
C ASN A 25 10.93 35.65 -29.23
N GLU A 26 10.12 36.60 -28.79
CA GLU A 26 8.69 36.74 -28.98
C GLU A 26 8.25 36.70 -30.46
N GLY A 27 7.17 35.96 -30.72
CA GLY A 27 6.46 35.99 -31.99
C GLY A 27 6.56 34.69 -32.81
N ALA A 28 5.38 34.13 -33.11
CA ALA A 28 5.14 33.02 -34.03
C ALA A 28 5.45 31.58 -33.53
N HIS A 29 4.38 30.95 -33.05
CA HIS A 29 4.02 29.54 -33.23
C HIS A 29 5.13 28.54 -33.59
N GLY A 30 5.60 27.75 -32.63
CA GLY A 30 6.47 26.62 -32.96
C GLY A 30 7.10 25.86 -31.79
N CYS A 31 6.35 25.53 -30.74
CA CYS A 31 6.84 24.62 -29.71
C CYS A 31 6.43 23.18 -30.05
N ALA A 32 7.37 22.23 -29.98
CA ALA A 32 7.18 20.82 -30.36
C ALA A 32 5.97 20.12 -29.70
N CYS A 33 5.44 20.69 -28.61
CA CYS A 33 4.19 20.29 -27.95
C CYS A 33 2.93 20.45 -28.84
N CYS A 34 2.90 21.41 -29.77
CA CYS A 34 1.75 21.64 -30.66
C CYS A 34 1.67 20.67 -31.85
N LEU A 35 2.77 20.01 -32.22
CA LEU A 35 2.81 19.15 -33.41
C LEU A 35 2.16 17.78 -33.15
N VAL A 36 2.35 17.23 -31.95
CA VAL A 36 1.76 15.94 -31.55
C VAL A 36 0.24 16.03 -31.40
N THR A 37 -0.27 17.16 -30.88
CA THR A 37 -1.71 17.39 -30.71
C THR A 37 -2.42 17.65 -32.05
N LYS A 38 -1.75 18.27 -33.03
CA LYS A 38 -2.33 18.52 -34.35
C LYS A 38 -2.41 17.25 -35.21
N TYR A 39 -1.41 16.36 -35.13
CA TYR A 39 -1.39 15.10 -35.89
C TYR A 39 -2.45 14.09 -35.41
N ALA A 40 -2.74 14.05 -34.10
CA ALA A 40 -3.76 13.16 -33.53
C ALA A 40 -5.20 13.60 -33.89
N LYS A 41 -5.43 14.90 -34.13
CA LYS A 41 -6.78 15.45 -34.39
C LYS A 41 -7.25 15.26 -35.83
N THR A 42 -6.36 14.99 -36.78
CA THR A 42 -6.71 14.96 -38.23
C THR A 42 -6.98 13.57 -38.79
N ASN A 43 -6.54 12.48 -38.13
CA ASN A 43 -6.64 11.13 -38.73
C ASN A 43 -7.29 10.05 -37.86
N LEU A 44 -7.74 10.34 -36.65
CA LEU A 44 -8.36 9.33 -35.79
C LEU A 44 -9.73 9.79 -35.30
N LYS A 45 -10.76 9.39 -36.06
CA LYS A 45 -12.17 9.53 -35.70
C LYS A 45 -12.54 8.44 -34.67
N LEU A 46 -11.81 8.38 -33.56
CA LEU A 46 -12.13 7.50 -32.43
C LEU A 46 -12.63 8.38 -31.29
N ARG A 47 -13.95 8.32 -31.13
CA ARG A 47 -14.74 8.94 -30.08
C ARG A 47 -14.47 8.21 -28.77
N LEU A 48 -13.36 8.55 -28.11
CA LEU A 48 -13.08 8.15 -26.73
C LEU A 48 -12.92 9.44 -25.93
N ASP A 49 -13.92 9.73 -25.10
CA ASP A 49 -13.91 10.76 -24.06
C ASP A 49 -12.84 10.42 -23.03
N ILE A 50 -11.58 10.74 -23.34
CA ILE A 50 -10.47 10.66 -22.40
C ILE A 50 -10.25 12.06 -21.84
N ASN A 51 -10.52 12.22 -20.55
CA ASN A 51 -10.42 13.47 -19.82
C ASN A 51 -8.98 14.03 -19.87
N PHE A 52 -8.77 15.10 -20.64
CA PHE A 52 -7.47 15.60 -21.10
C PHE A 52 -6.66 16.34 -20.01
N ASP A 53 -7.32 16.74 -18.90
CA ASP A 53 -6.72 17.56 -17.84
C ASP A 53 -5.69 16.82 -16.97
N HIS A 54 -5.78 15.50 -16.86
CA HIS A 54 -4.81 14.71 -16.07
C HIS A 54 -3.51 14.40 -16.83
N PHE A 55 -3.58 14.24 -18.16
CA PHE A 55 -2.41 14.04 -19.01
C PHE A 55 -1.47 15.27 -19.01
N GLY A 56 -2.04 16.47 -18.90
CA GLY A 56 -1.26 17.71 -18.82
C GLY A 56 -0.35 17.81 -17.59
N ARG A 57 -0.80 17.30 -16.43
CA ARG A 57 -0.05 17.40 -15.17
C ARG A 57 1.15 16.44 -15.11
N VAL A 58 1.03 15.25 -15.70
CA VAL A 58 2.12 14.27 -15.79
C VAL A 58 3.24 14.78 -16.71
N CYS A 59 2.91 15.45 -17.82
CA CYS A 59 3.89 16.06 -18.72
C CYS A 59 4.72 17.18 -18.06
N VAL A 60 4.12 18.00 -17.19
CA VAL A 60 4.82 19.11 -16.51
C VAL A 60 5.79 18.60 -15.44
N LEU A 61 5.48 17.48 -14.77
CA LEU A 61 6.36 16.88 -13.76
C LEU A 61 7.64 16.28 -14.38
N GLN A 62 7.52 15.68 -15.56
CA GLN A 62 8.63 15.10 -16.32
C GLN A 62 9.67 16.16 -16.73
N ALA A 63 9.21 17.37 -17.10
CA ALA A 63 10.09 18.47 -17.49
C ALA A 63 10.96 18.98 -16.32
N ARG A 64 10.43 19.03 -15.09
CA ARG A 64 11.16 19.55 -13.92
C ARG A 64 12.20 18.60 -13.35
N LEU A 65 11.99 17.29 -13.51
CA LEU A 65 12.90 16.27 -12.99
C LEU A 65 14.13 16.11 -13.91
N VAL A 66 13.93 16.17 -15.23
CA VAL A 66 14.99 16.18 -16.23
C VAL A 66 15.87 17.43 -16.09
N ASP A 67 15.27 18.59 -15.83
CA ASP A 67 15.99 19.86 -15.67
C ASP A 67 16.87 19.92 -14.40
N ARG A 68 16.46 19.26 -13.31
CA ARG A 68 17.24 19.20 -12.06
C ARG A 68 18.46 18.28 -12.17
N ILE A 69 18.34 17.18 -12.92
CA ILE A 69 19.44 16.23 -13.19
C ILE A 69 20.45 16.85 -14.18
N TRP A 70 20.00 17.72 -15.07
CA TRP A 70 20.87 18.41 -16.04
C TRP A 70 21.74 19.51 -15.41
N ARG A 71 21.22 20.26 -14.43
CA ARG A 71 21.94 21.40 -13.82
C ARG A 71 23.12 21.01 -12.92
N SER A 72 23.15 19.79 -12.34
CA SER A 72 24.21 19.41 -11.39
C SER A 72 25.53 18.97 -12.04
N ASN A 73 25.54 18.58 -13.32
CA ASN A 73 26.70 17.95 -13.97
C ASN A 73 27.47 18.85 -14.97
N ILE A 74 27.05 20.10 -15.20
CA ILE A 74 27.66 20.97 -16.23
C ILE A 74 28.90 21.75 -15.71
N ALA A 75 29.00 21.97 -14.41
CA ALA A 75 30.08 22.80 -13.84
C ALA A 75 31.49 22.18 -13.96
N VAL A 76 31.60 20.87 -14.21
CA VAL A 76 32.89 20.16 -14.34
C VAL A 76 33.44 20.18 -15.78
N TRP A 77 32.62 20.49 -16.78
CA TRP A 77 32.97 20.28 -18.20
C TRP A 77 33.41 21.54 -18.98
N LEU A 78 33.37 22.73 -18.37
CA LEU A 78 33.76 23.99 -19.03
C LEU A 78 35.17 24.45 -18.63
N ARG A 79 36.19 23.65 -18.96
CA ARG A 79 37.58 24.13 -18.99
C ARG A 79 38.37 23.44 -20.10
N ASN A 80 38.33 24.02 -21.30
CA ASN A 80 39.49 24.51 -22.05
C ASN A 80 39.06 24.93 -23.47
N THR A 81 38.93 26.23 -23.69
CA THR A 81 38.89 26.84 -25.03
C THR A 81 40.33 27.15 -25.44
N SER A 82 40.83 26.55 -26.52
CA SER A 82 41.88 27.19 -27.33
C SER A 82 42.09 26.51 -28.69
N VAL A 83 41.85 27.33 -29.71
CA VAL A 83 42.58 27.45 -30.98
C VAL A 83 42.66 26.19 -31.87
N THR A 84 41.75 26.11 -32.85
CA THR A 84 42.08 25.95 -34.28
C THR A 84 40.79 26.11 -35.11
N ASP A 85 40.45 27.35 -35.43
CA ASP A 85 39.20 27.71 -36.16
C ASP A 85 39.46 28.09 -37.63
N ILE A 86 40.54 27.58 -38.24
CA ILE A 86 40.98 27.99 -39.60
C ILE A 86 41.25 26.80 -40.55
N ILE A 87 41.20 25.54 -40.08
CA ILE A 87 41.45 24.34 -40.93
C ILE A 87 40.24 23.39 -40.97
N ARG A 88 39.00 23.90 -40.83
CA ARG A 88 37.77 23.08 -40.89
C ARG A 88 36.71 23.56 -41.87
N ASP A 89 37.01 24.56 -42.69
CA ASP A 89 36.03 25.09 -43.63
C ASP A 89 35.86 24.26 -44.92
N ILE A 90 36.56 23.12 -45.06
CA ILE A 90 36.50 22.29 -46.29
C ILE A 90 36.10 20.81 -46.02
N ASP A 91 36.06 20.34 -44.77
CA ASP A 91 35.63 18.96 -44.43
C ASP A 91 34.26 18.87 -43.72
N GLU A 92 33.56 20.00 -43.57
CA GLU A 92 32.34 20.06 -42.74
C GLU A 92 31.08 19.50 -43.47
N GLU A 93 31.06 19.50 -44.80
CA GLU A 93 29.93 19.01 -45.60
C GLU A 93 29.95 17.48 -45.79
N MET A 94 31.13 16.88 -46.02
CA MET A 94 31.27 15.43 -46.19
C MET A 94 31.04 14.63 -44.90
N ARG A 95 31.30 15.22 -43.73
CA ARG A 95 31.09 14.54 -42.44
C ARG A 95 29.61 14.50 -42.03
N ARG A 96 28.80 15.47 -42.47
CA ARG A 96 27.35 15.50 -42.24
C ARG A 96 26.63 14.37 -42.98
N ASP A 97 26.96 14.12 -44.24
CA ASP A 97 26.30 13.07 -45.04
C ASP A 97 26.63 11.66 -44.54
N ALA A 98 27.87 11.43 -44.10
CA ALA A 98 28.27 10.17 -43.48
C ALA A 98 27.59 9.93 -42.11
N PHE A 99 27.30 10.99 -41.35
CA PHE A 99 26.55 10.88 -40.09
C PHE A 99 25.05 10.66 -40.34
N MET A 100 24.47 11.39 -41.29
CA MET A 100 23.04 11.31 -41.64
C MET A 100 22.67 9.96 -42.26
N SER A 101 23.55 9.34 -43.06
CA SER A 101 23.32 7.99 -43.60
C SER A 101 23.33 6.91 -42.50
N ARG A 102 24.19 7.07 -41.49
CA ARG A 102 24.27 6.15 -40.35
C ARG A 102 23.06 6.31 -39.43
N VAL A 103 22.64 7.54 -39.15
CA VAL A 103 21.40 7.83 -38.40
C VAL A 103 20.17 7.31 -39.14
N ARG A 104 20.05 7.49 -40.47
CA ARG A 104 18.93 6.93 -41.27
C ARG A 104 18.86 5.40 -41.21
N ARG A 105 20.01 4.72 -41.11
CA ARG A 105 20.05 3.26 -41.03
C ARG A 105 19.61 2.72 -39.66
N TYR A 106 19.87 3.45 -38.57
CA TYR A 106 19.52 3.04 -37.21
C TYR A 106 18.27 3.74 -36.63
N SER A 107 17.71 4.75 -37.31
CA SER A 107 16.52 5.48 -36.84
C SER A 107 15.32 4.54 -36.69
N TRP A 108 15.16 3.58 -37.59
CA TRP A 108 14.08 2.58 -37.51
C TRP A 108 14.18 1.72 -36.24
N VAL A 109 15.40 1.31 -35.85
CA VAL A 109 15.64 0.55 -34.62
C VAL A 109 15.33 1.41 -33.39
N PHE A 110 15.72 2.69 -33.41
CA PHE A 110 15.38 3.63 -32.34
C PHE A 110 13.86 3.81 -32.20
N PHE A 111 13.14 4.01 -33.31
CA PHE A 111 11.67 4.11 -33.29
C PHE A 111 11.01 2.83 -32.77
N LEU A 112 11.52 1.65 -33.16
CA LEU A 112 11.02 0.38 -32.66
C LEU A 112 11.19 0.27 -31.14
N VAL A 113 12.37 0.62 -30.61
CA VAL A 113 12.64 0.59 -29.17
C VAL A 113 11.71 1.55 -28.42
N VAL A 114 11.51 2.77 -28.92
CA VAL A 114 10.59 3.74 -28.31
C VAL A 114 9.15 3.21 -28.29
N ILE A 115 8.69 2.59 -29.38
CA ILE A 115 7.35 1.99 -29.45
C ILE A 115 7.21 0.84 -28.43
N VAL A 116 8.21 -0.04 -28.33
CA VAL A 116 8.19 -1.15 -27.37
C VAL A 116 8.13 -0.64 -25.94
N VAL A 117 8.94 0.36 -25.58
CA VAL A 117 8.91 0.98 -24.24
C VAL A 117 7.54 1.59 -23.95
N LEU A 118 6.94 2.31 -24.91
CA LEU A 118 5.60 2.89 -24.75
C LEU A 118 4.51 1.82 -24.56
N VAL A 119 4.59 0.70 -25.28
CA VAL A 119 3.64 -0.42 -25.11
C VAL A 119 3.80 -1.07 -23.74
N VAL A 120 5.04 -1.33 -23.31
CA VAL A 120 5.29 -1.94 -21.98
C VAL A 120 4.80 -1.03 -20.85
N VAL A 121 5.05 0.28 -20.94
CA VAL A 121 4.60 1.24 -19.93
C VAL A 121 3.07 1.38 -19.91
N THR A 122 2.41 1.44 -21.07
CA THR A 122 0.95 1.57 -21.14
C THR A 122 0.23 0.31 -20.65
N VAL A 123 0.72 -0.88 -21.00
CA VAL A 123 0.19 -2.16 -20.48
C VAL A 123 0.42 -2.27 -18.97
N GLY A 124 1.60 -1.91 -18.48
CA GLY A 124 1.90 -1.89 -17.05
C GLY A 124 1.01 -0.94 -16.26
N TYR A 125 0.80 0.28 -16.77
CA TYR A 125 -0.07 1.27 -16.14
C TYR A 125 -1.55 0.84 -16.16
N PHE A 126 -2.04 0.29 -17.27
CA PHE A 126 -3.41 -0.21 -17.37
C PHE A 126 -3.68 -1.36 -16.40
N TRP A 127 -2.70 -2.25 -16.21
CA TRP A 127 -2.80 -3.34 -15.24
C TRP A 127 -2.81 -2.81 -13.79
N GLN A 128 -1.95 -1.83 -13.49
CA GLN A 128 -1.88 -1.19 -12.18
C GLN A 128 -3.20 -0.48 -11.82
N ASP A 129 -3.75 0.30 -12.75
CA ASP A 129 -4.99 1.07 -12.57
C ASP A 129 -6.22 0.16 -12.40
N ARG A 130 -6.30 -0.92 -13.18
CA ARG A 130 -7.37 -1.90 -13.04
C ARG A 130 -7.33 -2.60 -11.68
N GLN A 131 -6.14 -2.87 -11.15
CA GLN A 131 -5.98 -3.45 -9.82
C GLN A 131 -6.33 -2.47 -8.70
N SER A 132 -6.02 -1.17 -8.84
CA SER A 132 -6.42 -0.16 -7.86
C SER A 132 -7.93 0.07 -7.84
N ASN A 133 -8.57 0.11 -9.01
CA ASN A 133 -10.02 0.35 -9.11
C ASN A 133 -10.83 -0.82 -8.51
N LEU A 134 -10.39 -2.06 -8.70
CA LEU A 134 -11.02 -3.24 -8.08
C LEU A 134 -10.88 -3.22 -6.54
N LYS A 135 -9.71 -2.82 -6.03
CA LYS A 135 -9.50 -2.70 -4.57
C LYS A 135 -10.35 -1.58 -3.96
N GLN A 136 -10.46 -0.44 -4.63
CA GLN A 136 -11.31 0.67 -4.19
C GLN A 136 -12.78 0.28 -4.17
N ALA A 137 -13.26 -0.44 -5.19
CA ALA A 137 -14.64 -0.93 -5.23
C ALA A 137 -14.95 -1.85 -4.03
N LYS A 138 -14.07 -2.83 -3.73
CA LYS A 138 -14.25 -3.74 -2.58
C LYS A 138 -14.14 -3.03 -1.23
N ALA A 139 -13.30 -2.00 -1.12
CA ALA A 139 -13.19 -1.17 0.09
C ALA A 139 -14.42 -0.28 0.30
N SER A 140 -14.98 0.25 -0.80
CA SER A 140 -16.21 1.05 -0.77
C SER A 140 -17.38 0.25 -0.21
N GLU A 141 -17.50 -1.03 -0.59
CA GLU A 141 -18.59 -1.91 -0.16
C GLU A 141 -18.60 -2.15 1.36
N LEU A 142 -17.43 -2.42 1.95
CA LEU A 142 -17.32 -2.50 3.41
C LEU A 142 -17.66 -1.16 4.06
N SER A 143 -17.12 -0.06 3.54
CA SER A 143 -17.37 1.27 4.14
C SER A 143 -18.85 1.68 4.07
N SER A 144 -19.57 1.29 3.01
CA SER A 144 -21.01 1.54 2.91
C SER A 144 -21.80 0.67 3.89
N ALA A 145 -21.41 -0.60 4.08
CA ALA A 145 -22.07 -1.48 5.03
C ALA A 145 -21.86 -1.00 6.48
N VAL A 146 -20.66 -0.55 6.82
CA VAL A 146 -20.34 0.03 8.14
C VAL A 146 -21.08 1.36 8.36
N ALA A 147 -21.15 2.23 7.35
CA ALA A 147 -21.90 3.47 7.46
C ALA A 147 -23.41 3.24 7.68
N LEU A 148 -23.94 2.12 7.18
CA LEU A 148 -25.34 1.75 7.35
C LEU A 148 -25.66 1.29 8.78
N ILE A 149 -24.67 0.98 9.62
CA ILE A 149 -24.88 0.50 11.01
C ILE A 149 -25.72 1.50 11.83
N GLU A 150 -25.48 2.79 11.65
CA GLU A 150 -26.18 3.85 12.39
C GLU A 150 -27.63 4.06 11.91
N ASP A 151 -27.92 3.77 10.64
CA ASP A 151 -29.23 4.00 10.02
C ASP A 151 -30.12 2.74 10.07
N ASP A 152 -29.55 1.58 9.73
CA ASP A 152 -30.23 0.27 9.68
C ASP A 152 -29.22 -0.86 9.97
N ALA A 153 -29.06 -1.17 11.26
CA ALA A 153 -28.17 -2.22 11.73
C ALA A 153 -28.50 -3.62 11.16
N SER A 154 -29.76 -3.91 10.86
CA SER A 154 -30.18 -5.21 10.31
C SER A 154 -29.75 -5.36 8.85
N ALA A 155 -29.97 -4.31 8.05
CA ALA A 155 -29.49 -4.27 6.68
C ALA A 155 -27.95 -4.26 6.62
N ALA A 156 -27.29 -3.53 7.52
CA ALA A 156 -25.84 -3.51 7.65
C ALA A 156 -25.28 -4.91 7.94
N LYS A 157 -25.87 -5.62 8.92
CA LYS A 157 -25.50 -6.99 9.27
C LYS A 157 -25.62 -7.93 8.08
N THR A 158 -26.72 -7.88 7.34
CA THR A 158 -26.95 -8.72 6.16
C THR A 158 -25.87 -8.48 5.09
N GLN A 159 -25.49 -7.22 4.85
CA GLN A 159 -24.42 -6.89 3.91
C GLN A 159 -23.05 -7.34 4.39
N LEU A 160 -22.75 -7.19 5.68
CA LEU A 160 -21.48 -7.62 6.27
C LEU A 160 -21.34 -9.14 6.27
N GLU A 161 -22.41 -9.89 6.54
CA GLU A 161 -22.41 -11.36 6.44
C GLU A 161 -22.18 -11.83 5.00
N ALA A 162 -22.78 -11.16 4.01
CA ALA A 162 -22.54 -11.47 2.59
C ALA A 162 -21.07 -11.19 2.20
N LEU A 163 -20.50 -10.09 2.70
CA LEU A 163 -19.09 -9.74 2.51
C LEU A 163 -18.13 -10.72 3.20
N ALA A 164 -18.49 -11.17 4.40
CA ALA A 164 -17.73 -12.16 5.17
C ALA A 164 -17.68 -13.52 4.45
N ALA A 165 -18.79 -13.92 3.81
CA ALA A 165 -18.86 -15.16 3.04
C ALA A 165 -18.01 -15.14 1.75
N ASP A 166 -17.78 -13.96 1.15
CA ASP A 166 -16.91 -13.83 -0.04
C ASP A 166 -15.42 -13.84 0.35
N THR A 167 -14.84 -15.03 0.45
CA THR A 167 -13.40 -15.22 0.71
C THR A 167 -12.47 -14.61 -0.36
N THR A 168 -12.96 -14.25 -1.54
CA THR A 168 -12.18 -13.53 -2.56
C THR A 168 -12.12 -12.02 -2.30
N ASN A 169 -12.96 -11.53 -1.40
CA ASN A 169 -12.92 -10.15 -0.93
C ASN A 169 -11.77 -9.99 0.06
N GLY A 170 -10.88 -9.02 -0.22
CA GLY A 170 -9.77 -8.68 0.68
C GLY A 170 -10.24 -8.14 2.04
N ASN A 171 -11.52 -7.75 2.14
CA ASN A 171 -12.14 -7.21 3.35
C ASN A 171 -13.04 -8.22 4.08
N SER A 172 -13.12 -9.46 3.63
CA SER A 172 -13.98 -10.51 4.24
C SER A 172 -13.68 -10.72 5.72
N ILE A 173 -12.40 -10.65 6.11
CA ILE A 173 -11.97 -10.77 7.51
C ILE A 173 -12.57 -9.65 8.35
N LEU A 174 -12.43 -8.41 7.90
CA LEU A 174 -12.95 -7.26 8.64
C LEU A 174 -14.48 -7.27 8.68
N ALA A 175 -15.14 -7.63 7.57
CA ALA A 175 -16.59 -7.81 7.54
C ALA A 175 -17.07 -8.88 8.55
N SER A 176 -16.29 -9.96 8.73
CA SER A 176 -16.59 -11.01 9.70
C SER A 176 -16.55 -10.50 11.15
N PHE A 177 -15.56 -9.66 11.49
CA PHE A 177 -15.47 -9.03 12.81
C PHE A 177 -16.63 -8.06 13.06
N GLU A 178 -16.94 -7.21 12.08
CA GLU A 178 -18.04 -6.24 12.17
C GLU A 178 -19.40 -6.94 12.28
N SER A 179 -19.65 -8.02 11.52
CA SER A 179 -20.89 -8.80 11.64
C SER A 179 -21.04 -9.48 13.00
N ALA A 180 -19.92 -9.94 13.58
CA ALA A 180 -19.91 -10.51 14.92
C ALA A 180 -20.20 -9.43 15.98
N GLU A 181 -19.64 -8.22 15.82
CA GLU A 181 -19.94 -7.09 16.71
C GLU A 181 -21.42 -6.71 16.68
N LEU A 182 -22.03 -6.62 15.49
CA LEU A 182 -23.47 -6.36 15.38
C LEU A 182 -24.30 -7.44 16.08
N SER A 183 -23.90 -8.71 15.94
CA SER A 183 -24.56 -9.81 16.64
C SER A 183 -24.47 -9.68 18.16
N LEU A 184 -23.37 -9.14 18.70
CA LEU A 184 -23.26 -8.84 20.13
C LEU A 184 -24.17 -7.69 20.56
N ARG A 185 -24.24 -6.62 19.74
CA ARG A 185 -25.13 -5.48 20.02
C ARG A 185 -26.60 -5.89 20.04
N ASP A 186 -26.98 -6.86 19.21
CA ASP A 186 -28.32 -7.46 19.18
C ASP A 186 -28.59 -8.42 20.36
N GLY A 187 -27.59 -8.69 21.22
CA GLY A 187 -27.69 -9.63 22.33
C GLY A 187 -27.47 -11.10 21.94
N ASN A 188 -27.13 -11.38 20.68
CA ASN A 188 -26.88 -12.73 20.16
C ASN A 188 -25.40 -13.12 20.35
N ALA A 189 -24.95 -13.17 21.61
CA ALA A 189 -23.55 -13.48 21.94
C ALA A 189 -23.11 -14.88 21.49
N ALA A 190 -24.03 -15.85 21.46
CA ALA A 190 -23.74 -17.21 20.99
C ALA A 190 -23.40 -17.23 19.49
N ASP A 191 -24.18 -16.52 18.67
CA ASP A 191 -23.96 -16.43 17.22
C ASP A 191 -22.64 -15.70 16.91
N ALA A 192 -22.37 -14.61 17.63
CA ALA A 192 -21.12 -13.87 17.51
C ALA A 192 -19.90 -14.75 17.84
N THR A 193 -19.98 -15.51 18.93
CA THR A 193 -18.91 -16.42 19.35
C THR A 193 -18.70 -17.53 18.32
N ALA A 194 -19.77 -18.12 17.79
CA ALA A 194 -19.69 -19.14 16.76
C ALA A 194 -19.00 -18.61 15.49
N ALA A 195 -19.42 -17.43 15.01
CA ALA A 195 -18.83 -16.79 13.84
C ALA A 195 -17.33 -16.48 14.03
N LEU A 196 -16.95 -15.95 15.19
CA LEU A 196 -15.53 -15.66 15.52
C LEU A 196 -14.70 -16.93 15.68
N SER A 197 -15.26 -17.98 16.28
CA SER A 197 -14.60 -19.28 16.39
C SER A 197 -14.36 -19.93 15.02
N ASP A 198 -15.34 -19.82 14.12
CA ASP A 198 -15.21 -20.33 12.75
C ASP A 198 -14.19 -19.53 11.94
N LEU A 199 -14.16 -18.20 12.10
CA LEU A 199 -13.13 -17.34 11.52
C LEU A 199 -11.74 -17.73 12.01
N ALA A 200 -11.58 -17.99 13.32
CA ALA A 200 -10.31 -18.45 13.89
C ALA A 200 -9.84 -19.77 13.28
N ARG A 201 -10.73 -20.76 13.15
CA ARG A 201 -10.42 -22.05 12.52
C ARG A 201 -10.08 -21.93 11.03
N ALA A 202 -10.82 -21.10 10.30
CA ALA A 202 -10.61 -20.91 8.86
C ALA A 202 -9.27 -20.22 8.52
N ARG A 203 -8.69 -19.51 9.50
CA ARG A 203 -7.48 -18.70 9.37
C ARG A 203 -6.34 -19.18 10.27
N ASP A 204 -6.36 -20.44 10.69
CA ASP A 204 -5.38 -21.00 11.61
C ASP A 204 -3.94 -20.63 11.24
N GLY A 205 -3.15 -20.19 12.23
CA GLY A 205 -1.79 -19.66 12.07
C GLY A 205 -1.68 -18.18 11.65
N ASP A 206 -2.76 -17.50 11.27
CA ASP A 206 -2.76 -16.07 10.96
C ASP A 206 -2.82 -15.20 12.25
N ALA A 207 -2.36 -13.95 12.18
CA ALA A 207 -2.59 -12.93 13.21
C ALA A 207 -4.10 -12.71 13.45
N TYR A 208 -4.91 -12.79 12.39
CA TYR A 208 -6.36 -12.62 12.49
C TYR A 208 -7.05 -13.78 13.23
N ALA A 209 -6.53 -15.01 13.15
CA ALA A 209 -7.09 -16.14 13.91
C ALA A 209 -6.94 -15.94 15.43
N ARG A 210 -5.82 -15.35 15.86
CA ARG A 210 -5.58 -15.02 17.27
C ARG A 210 -6.50 -13.91 17.76
N ALA A 211 -6.69 -12.87 16.95
CA ALA A 211 -7.66 -11.83 17.23
C ALA A 211 -9.09 -12.39 17.32
N ALA A 212 -9.49 -13.23 16.37
CA ALA A 212 -10.81 -13.88 16.37
C ALA A 212 -11.02 -14.77 17.60
N SER A 213 -10.00 -15.54 17.99
CA SER A 213 -10.04 -16.36 19.22
C SER A 213 -10.18 -15.49 20.47
N PHE A 214 -9.40 -14.40 20.57
CA PHE A 214 -9.49 -13.48 21.70
C PHE A 214 -10.87 -12.80 21.78
N PHE A 215 -11.38 -12.26 20.68
CA PHE A 215 -12.70 -11.65 20.65
C PHE A 215 -13.81 -12.65 20.97
N SER A 216 -13.69 -13.91 20.51
CA SER A 216 -14.62 -14.99 20.91
C SER A 216 -14.60 -15.28 22.41
N ILE A 217 -13.49 -15.05 23.11
CA ILE A 217 -13.45 -15.18 24.58
C ILE A 217 -14.09 -13.94 25.22
N TYR A 218 -13.81 -12.75 24.68
CA TYR A 218 -14.40 -11.50 25.13
C TYR A 218 -15.93 -11.54 25.09
N THR A 219 -16.52 -12.11 24.04
CA THR A 219 -17.98 -12.26 23.91
C THR A 219 -18.60 -13.13 25.01
N GLU A 220 -17.86 -14.14 25.48
CA GLU A 220 -18.32 -15.10 26.48
C GLU A 220 -17.81 -14.79 27.90
N ILE A 221 -16.99 -13.75 28.11
CA ILE A 221 -16.24 -13.58 29.37
C ILE A 221 -17.13 -13.52 30.61
N ASN A 222 -18.34 -12.98 30.47
CA ASN A 222 -19.29 -12.84 31.58
C ASN A 222 -20.21 -14.07 31.75
N SER A 223 -20.48 -14.83 30.69
CA SER A 223 -21.53 -15.87 30.66
C SER A 223 -21.01 -17.30 30.43
N GLY A 224 -19.84 -17.44 29.82
CA GLY A 224 -19.25 -18.72 29.45
C GLY A 224 -18.70 -19.49 30.66
N GLU A 225 -18.53 -20.80 30.50
CA GLU A 225 -17.99 -21.68 31.54
C GLU A 225 -16.53 -21.31 31.88
N PRO A 226 -16.20 -21.04 33.17
CA PRO A 226 -14.85 -20.60 33.58
C PRO A 226 -13.73 -21.50 33.06
N ASP A 227 -13.81 -22.82 33.25
CA ASP A 227 -12.77 -23.76 32.86
C ASP A 227 -12.48 -23.76 31.35
N VAL A 228 -13.55 -23.61 30.55
CA VAL A 228 -13.44 -23.52 29.08
C VAL A 228 -12.73 -22.23 28.69
N LEU A 229 -13.10 -21.10 29.29
CA LEU A 229 -12.47 -19.81 29.02
C LEU A 229 -11.00 -19.78 29.45
N LEU A 230 -10.68 -20.33 30.63
CA LEU A 230 -9.31 -20.44 31.12
C LEU A 230 -8.44 -21.26 30.17
N THR A 231 -8.96 -22.39 29.68
CA THR A 231 -8.26 -23.23 28.69
C THR A 231 -7.96 -22.45 27.40
N LYS A 232 -8.94 -21.70 26.87
CA LYS A 232 -8.76 -20.87 25.68
C LYS A 232 -7.73 -19.75 25.91
N LEU A 233 -7.79 -19.09 27.08
CA LEU A 233 -6.86 -18.02 27.46
C LEU A 233 -5.44 -18.55 27.64
N ASP A 234 -5.27 -19.71 28.25
CA ASP A 234 -3.96 -20.33 28.43
C ASP A 234 -3.29 -20.70 27.11
N ALA A 235 -4.06 -21.14 26.12
CA ALA A 235 -3.55 -21.34 24.77
C ALA A 235 -3.01 -20.03 24.15
N LEU A 236 -3.77 -18.93 24.27
CA LEU A 236 -3.34 -17.60 23.79
C LEU A 236 -2.12 -17.06 24.54
N ILE A 237 -2.01 -17.32 25.84
CA ILE A 237 -0.86 -16.92 26.65
C ILE A 237 0.39 -17.69 26.25
N ALA A 238 0.27 -19.02 26.04
CA ALA A 238 1.38 -19.90 25.70
C ALA A 238 2.03 -19.56 24.35
N GLU A 239 1.31 -18.92 23.44
CA GLU A 239 1.84 -18.47 22.15
C GLU A 239 2.80 -17.29 22.23
N ASP A 240 2.85 -16.57 23.37
CA ASP A 240 3.69 -15.36 23.59
C ASP A 240 3.56 -14.32 22.46
N GLY A 241 2.32 -13.94 22.16
CA GLY A 241 1.95 -13.01 21.09
C GLY A 241 1.44 -11.64 21.55
N PRO A 242 0.88 -10.83 20.63
CA PRO A 242 0.37 -9.49 20.94
C PRO A 242 -0.75 -9.48 21.99
N PHE A 243 -1.49 -10.57 22.09
CA PHE A 243 -2.62 -10.71 23.02
C PHE A 243 -2.23 -11.28 24.38
N THR A 244 -0.98 -11.72 24.60
CA THR A 244 -0.58 -12.43 25.83
C THR A 244 -0.84 -11.61 27.09
N VAL A 245 -0.49 -10.33 27.08
CA VAL A 245 -0.70 -9.42 28.23
C VAL A 245 -2.19 -9.27 28.54
N LEU A 246 -3.01 -9.01 27.51
CA LEU A 246 -4.45 -8.83 27.65
C LEU A 246 -5.18 -10.14 28.03
N ALA A 247 -4.76 -11.26 27.46
CA ALA A 247 -5.27 -12.59 27.81
C ALA A 247 -4.92 -12.96 29.26
N THR A 248 -3.74 -12.58 29.75
CA THR A 248 -3.35 -12.79 31.15
C THR A 248 -4.22 -11.96 32.10
N GLU A 249 -4.51 -10.70 31.75
CA GLU A 249 -5.45 -9.87 32.52
C GLU A 249 -6.85 -10.50 32.55
N PHE A 250 -7.34 -10.96 31.40
CA PHE A 250 -8.64 -11.61 31.28
C PHE A 250 -8.70 -12.93 32.05
N LYS A 251 -7.60 -13.69 32.08
CA LYS A 251 -7.48 -14.89 32.90
C LYS A 251 -7.72 -14.54 34.37
N ALA A 252 -7.11 -13.47 34.88
CA ALA A 252 -7.37 -13.01 36.24
C ALA A 252 -8.85 -12.66 36.45
N GLN A 253 -9.50 -11.95 35.51
CA GLN A 253 -10.93 -11.62 35.62
C GLN A 253 -11.82 -12.87 35.68
N VAL A 254 -11.52 -13.89 34.86
CA VAL A 254 -12.26 -15.17 34.88
C VAL A 254 -12.06 -15.92 36.20
N LEU A 255 -10.82 -15.96 36.72
CA LEU A 255 -10.52 -16.57 38.03
C LEU A 255 -11.26 -15.86 39.18
N ILE A 256 -11.35 -14.52 39.15
CA ILE A 256 -12.11 -13.74 40.14
C ILE A 256 -13.59 -14.12 40.10
N ARG A 257 -14.16 -14.24 38.90
CA ARG A 257 -15.55 -14.65 38.70
C ARG A 257 -15.81 -16.07 39.21
N ASP A 258 -14.84 -16.96 39.05
CA ASP A 258 -14.90 -18.34 39.55
C ASP A 258 -14.66 -18.46 41.07
N GLY A 259 -14.33 -17.35 41.75
CA GLY A 259 -14.05 -17.32 43.19
C GLY A 259 -12.61 -17.75 43.55
N GLN A 260 -11.76 -17.99 42.55
CA GLN A 260 -10.35 -18.37 42.73
C GLN A 260 -9.46 -17.14 42.93
N GLN A 261 -9.74 -16.34 43.96
CA GLN A 261 -9.07 -15.05 44.20
C GLN A 261 -7.56 -15.19 44.44
N ASP A 262 -7.13 -16.23 45.17
CA ASP A 262 -5.70 -16.50 45.42
C ASP A 262 -4.93 -16.78 44.13
N GLU A 263 -5.55 -17.46 43.16
CA GLU A 263 -4.95 -17.71 41.86
C GLU A 263 -4.95 -16.45 41.00
N ALA A 264 -6.03 -15.68 41.03
CA ALA A 264 -6.12 -14.39 40.33
C ALA A 264 -5.02 -13.42 40.80
N LEU A 265 -4.76 -13.34 42.11
CA LEU A 265 -3.69 -12.53 42.67
C LEU A 265 -2.32 -12.94 42.12
N LYS A 266 -1.99 -14.24 42.11
CA LYS A 266 -0.73 -14.75 41.55
C LYS A 266 -0.58 -14.40 40.07
N VAL A 267 -1.66 -14.51 39.30
CA VAL A 267 -1.67 -14.14 37.86
C VAL A 267 -1.41 -12.65 37.68
N LEU A 268 -2.04 -11.78 38.47
CA LEU A 268 -1.86 -10.33 38.40
C LEU A 268 -0.46 -9.90 38.87
N GLU A 269 0.09 -10.50 39.91
CA GLU A 269 1.47 -10.27 40.35
C GLU A 269 2.47 -10.66 39.25
N THR A 270 2.26 -11.81 38.61
CA THR A 270 3.08 -12.25 37.48
C THR A 270 2.97 -11.31 36.28
N LEU A 271 1.75 -10.81 36.00
CA LEU A 271 1.50 -9.83 34.94
C LEU A 271 2.26 -8.54 35.21
N LEU A 272 2.13 -7.97 36.41
CA LEU A 272 2.74 -6.70 36.82
C LEU A 272 4.27 -6.76 36.94
N ALA A 273 4.85 -7.96 37.07
CA ALA A 273 6.29 -8.17 37.03
C ALA A 273 6.88 -8.13 35.61
N ARG A 274 6.07 -8.10 34.56
CA ARG A 274 6.54 -8.03 33.17
C ARG A 274 7.05 -6.63 32.84
N ASP A 275 8.16 -6.56 32.12
CA ASP A 275 8.66 -5.30 31.57
C ASP A 275 7.83 -4.86 30.36
N GLY A 276 7.75 -3.54 30.12
CA GLY A 276 7.16 -2.98 28.91
C GLY A 276 5.63 -2.97 28.87
N LEU A 277 4.97 -3.08 30.02
CA LEU A 277 3.52 -2.88 30.12
C LEU A 277 3.13 -1.44 29.77
N ASP A 278 2.01 -1.29 29.08
CA ASP A 278 1.39 0.02 28.91
C ASP A 278 0.89 0.55 30.26
N ARG A 279 0.98 1.87 30.47
CA ARG A 279 0.64 2.51 31.75
C ARG A 279 -0.83 2.33 32.11
N GLU A 280 -1.73 2.33 31.13
CA GLU A 280 -3.16 2.17 31.40
C GLU A 280 -3.48 0.73 31.80
N LEU A 281 -2.86 -0.24 31.15
CA LEU A 281 -3.01 -1.66 31.50
C LEU A 281 -2.41 -1.96 32.87
N GLN A 282 -1.23 -1.41 33.18
CA GLN A 282 -0.62 -1.55 34.50
C GLN A 282 -1.53 -1.01 35.60
N ALA A 283 -2.03 0.23 35.44
CA ALA A 283 -2.93 0.84 36.43
C ALA A 283 -4.20 0.01 36.66
N ARG A 284 -4.76 -0.57 35.59
CA ARG A 284 -5.96 -1.42 35.65
C ARG A 284 -5.69 -2.74 36.39
N ALA A 285 -4.56 -3.39 36.10
CA ALA A 285 -4.16 -4.61 36.78
C ALA A 285 -3.83 -4.38 38.26
N GLU A 286 -3.22 -3.23 38.61
CA GLU A 286 -2.98 -2.83 40.00
C GLU A 286 -4.30 -2.60 40.75
N ILE A 287 -5.25 -1.86 40.17
CA ILE A 287 -6.58 -1.65 40.76
C ILE A 287 -7.28 -2.99 41.00
N LEU A 288 -7.23 -3.91 40.03
CA LEU A 288 -7.84 -5.23 40.15
C LEU A 288 -7.18 -6.03 41.28
N ARG A 289 -5.84 -6.07 41.35
CA ARG A 289 -5.09 -6.77 42.40
C ARG A 289 -5.42 -6.21 43.78
N ASP A 290 -5.39 -4.89 43.92
CA ASP A 290 -5.62 -4.22 45.21
C ASP A 290 -7.06 -4.44 45.69
N SER A 291 -8.03 -4.53 44.78
CA SER A 291 -9.43 -4.86 45.12
C SER A 291 -9.60 -6.27 45.74
N LEU A 292 -8.73 -7.22 45.36
CA LEU A 292 -8.75 -8.57 45.92
C LEU A 292 -8.05 -8.63 47.28
N GLY A 293 -6.95 -7.91 47.45
CA GLY A 293 -6.21 -7.85 48.70
C GLY A 293 -6.93 -7.12 49.84
N ALA A 294 -7.88 -6.24 49.54
CA ALA A 294 -8.72 -5.57 50.54
C ALA A 294 -9.89 -6.45 51.06
N GLY A 295 -10.20 -7.55 50.37
CA GLY A 295 -11.36 -8.41 50.67
C GLY A 295 -11.05 -9.71 51.43
N SER A 296 -9.77 -10.03 51.62
CA SER A 296 -9.26 -11.19 52.40
C SER A 296 -8.97 -10.83 53.85
#